data_AF-A0A271J5T7-F1
#
_entry.id   AF-A0A271J5T7-F1
#
_cell.length_a   1.000
_cell.length_b   1.000
_cell.length_c   1.000
_cell.angle_alpha   90.00
_cell.angle_beta   90.00
_cell.angle_gamma   90.00
#
_symmetry.space_group_name_H-M   'P 1'
#
loop_
_entity.id
_entity.type
_entity.pdbx_description
1 polymer ?
#
loop_
_entity_poly.entity_id
_entity_poly.type
_entity_poly.pdbx_seq_one_letter_code
_entity_poly.pdbx_strand_id
1 'polypeptide(L)'
;MGQQQLLLLVIGVVLVALSISAAFPMLDKGFRQDEADALLDRGLAITGSAVQWKITQDPYNGGNMSYERLAEGGLQTLGLDSTTVRGRFRITEATPTRLEVTGVSDRYEGVAVRMFIDQYDVVGSDISFDGEIGLDDEPGTDA
;
A
#
# COMPACT_ATOMS: atom_id res chain seq x y z
N MET A 1 -55.40 10.47 -17.44
CA MET A 1 -54.05 10.47 -18.04
C MET A 1 -52.97 11.04 -17.11
N GLY A 2 -53.25 12.03 -16.26
CA GLY A 2 -52.25 12.61 -15.33
C GLY A 2 -51.72 11.67 -14.23
N GLN A 3 -52.54 10.77 -13.68
CA GLN A 3 -52.14 9.89 -12.57
C GLN A 3 -51.13 8.80 -12.98
N GLN A 4 -51.26 8.23 -14.19
CA GLN A 4 -50.32 7.22 -14.70
C GLN A 4 -48.98 7.84 -15.12
N GLN A 5 -48.98 9.06 -15.67
CA GLN A 5 -47.74 9.77 -15.98
C GLN A 5 -46.97 10.16 -14.71
N LEU A 6 -47.68 10.58 -13.66
CA LEU A 6 -47.06 10.93 -12.38
C LEU A 6 -46.44 9.70 -11.71
N LEU A 7 -47.10 8.54 -11.77
CA LEU A 7 -46.56 7.28 -11.24
C LEU A 7 -45.31 6.81 -12.00
N LEU A 8 -45.31 6.87 -13.33
CA LEU A 8 -44.13 6.54 -14.13
C LEU A 8 -42.95 7.47 -13.85
N LEU A 9 -43.22 8.77 -13.66
CA LEU A 9 -42.19 9.74 -13.30
C LEU A 9 -41.56 9.41 -11.94
N VAL A 10 -42.39 9.09 -10.94
CA VAL A 10 -41.90 8.71 -9.60
C VAL A 10 -41.07 7.44 -9.65
N ILE A 11 -41.54 6.40 -10.36
CA ILE A 11 -40.78 5.15 -10.52
C ILE A 11 -39.44 5.42 -11.22
N GLY A 12 -39.43 6.25 -12.27
CA GLY A 12 -38.21 6.62 -12.98
C GLY A 12 -37.18 7.29 -12.06
N VAL A 13 -37.60 8.25 -11.24
CA VAL A 13 -36.71 8.92 -10.28
C VAL A 13 -36.18 7.96 -9.21
N VAL A 14 -37.03 7.08 -8.68
CA VAL A 14 -36.62 6.08 -7.67
C VAL A 14 -35.56 5.12 -8.24
N LEU A 15 -35.74 4.66 -9.49
CA LEU A 15 -34.76 3.77 -10.13
C LEU A 15 -33.40 4.45 -10.34
N VAL A 16 -33.39 5.73 -10.71
CA VAL A 16 -32.14 6.49 -10.85
C VAL A 16 -31.44 6.66 -9.50
N ALA A 17 -32.20 6.99 -8.45
CA ALA A 17 -31.65 7.15 -7.10
C ALA A 17 -30.99 5.87 -6.58
N LEU A 18 -31.67 4.72 -6.76
CA LEU A 18 -31.11 3.42 -6.38
C LEU A 18 -29.84 3.07 -7.18
N SER A 19 -29.83 3.35 -8.49
CA SER A 19 -28.67 3.08 -9.34
C SER A 19 -27.43 3.84 -8.89
N ILE A 20 -27.60 5.14 -8.58
CA ILE A 20 -26.52 6.01 -8.11
C ILE A 20 -26.01 5.53 -6.74
N SER A 21 -26.90 5.18 -5.82
CA SER A 21 -26.52 4.73 -4.47
C SER A 21 -25.67 3.45 -4.47
N ALA A 22 -25.89 2.55 -5.44
CA ALA A 22 -25.10 1.33 -5.59
C ALA A 22 -23.78 1.56 -6.36
N ALA A 23 -23.75 2.52 -7.29
CA ALA A 23 -22.57 2.76 -8.13
C ALA A 23 -21.41 3.40 -7.36
N PHE A 24 -21.69 4.39 -6.50
CA PHE A 24 -20.63 5.14 -5.83
C PHE A 24 -19.72 4.31 -4.92
N PRO A 25 -20.23 3.42 -4.05
CA PRO A 25 -19.36 2.59 -3.20
C PRO A 25 -18.42 1.68 -4.00
N MET A 26 -18.88 1.18 -5.16
CA MET A 26 -18.07 0.34 -6.03
C MET A 26 -16.95 1.14 -6.71
N LEU A 27 -17.22 2.39 -7.11
CA LEU A 27 -16.21 3.29 -7.65
C LEU A 27 -15.16 3.67 -6.61
N ASP A 28 -15.57 4.00 -5.38
CA ASP A 28 -14.64 4.32 -4.29
C ASP A 28 -13.71 3.15 -3.97
N LYS A 29 -14.26 1.93 -3.86
CA LYS A 29 -13.47 0.72 -3.68
C LYS A 29 -12.47 0.52 -4.82
N GLY A 30 -12.89 0.76 -6.07
CA GLY A 30 -12.01 0.66 -7.24
C GLY A 30 -10.84 1.63 -7.19
N PHE A 31 -11.07 2.89 -6.79
CA PHE A 31 -10.00 3.87 -6.66
C PHE A 31 -9.05 3.57 -5.50
N ARG A 32 -9.57 3.13 -4.36
CA ARG A 32 -8.74 2.67 -3.23
C ARG A 32 -7.88 1.47 -3.63
N GLN A 33 -8.43 0.55 -4.42
CA GLN A 33 -7.70 -0.61 -4.92
C GLN A 33 -6.61 -0.24 -5.93
N ASP A 34 -6.88 0.65 -6.90
CA ASP A 34 -5.83 1.17 -7.81
C ASP A 34 -4.69 1.83 -7.05
N GLU A 35 -5.02 2.57 -5.99
CA GLU A 35 -4.00 3.19 -5.14
C GLU A 35 -3.17 2.13 -4.41
N ALA A 36 -3.80 1.12 -3.82
CA ALA A 36 -3.10 0.02 -3.17
C ALA A 36 -2.18 -0.73 -4.15
N ASP A 37 -2.66 -1.00 -5.38
CA ASP A 37 -1.87 -1.67 -6.42
C ASP A 37 -0.64 -0.84 -6.83
N ALA A 38 -0.79 0.47 -6.94
CA ALA A 38 0.32 1.36 -7.25
C ALA A 38 1.34 1.47 -6.09
N LEU A 39 0.88 1.43 -4.84
CA LEU A 39 1.78 1.37 -3.68
C LEU A 39 2.52 0.03 -3.64
N LEU A 40 1.82 -1.07 -3.93
CA LEU A 40 2.39 -2.41 -4.01
C LEU A 40 3.48 -2.49 -5.08
N ASP A 41 3.23 -2.00 -6.30
CA ASP A 41 4.20 -1.99 -7.39
C ASP A 41 5.49 -1.24 -6.98
N ARG A 42 5.33 -0.04 -6.39
CA ARG A 42 6.47 0.73 -5.90
C ARG A 42 7.22 0.02 -4.78
N GLY A 43 6.48 -0.57 -3.84
CA GLY A 43 7.09 -1.29 -2.74
C GLY A 43 7.82 -2.56 -3.19
N LEU A 44 7.30 -3.29 -4.19
CA LEU A 44 8.00 -4.39 -4.84
C LEU A 44 9.32 -3.93 -5.47
N ALA A 45 9.34 -2.77 -6.13
CA ALA A 45 10.58 -2.20 -6.65
C ALA A 45 11.60 -1.88 -5.53
N ILE A 46 11.15 -1.38 -4.38
CA ILE A 46 12.00 -1.15 -3.20
C ILE A 46 12.56 -2.48 -2.67
N THR A 47 11.71 -3.48 -2.48
CA THR A 47 12.13 -4.81 -1.98
C THR A 47 13.15 -5.46 -2.92
N GLY A 48 12.94 -5.42 -4.23
CA GLY A 48 13.90 -5.90 -5.22
C GLY A 48 15.24 -5.18 -5.14
N SER A 49 15.22 -3.86 -4.93
CA SER A 49 16.44 -3.06 -4.73
C SER A 49 17.17 -3.44 -3.44
N ALA A 50 16.43 -3.74 -2.36
CA ALA A 50 17.00 -4.21 -1.11
C ALA A 50 17.67 -5.59 -1.26
N VAL A 51 17.01 -6.55 -1.92
CA VAL A 51 17.60 -7.86 -2.24
C VAL A 51 18.88 -7.70 -3.06
N GLN A 52 18.83 -6.89 -4.12
CA GLN A 52 20.01 -6.59 -4.95
C GLN A 52 21.15 -6.02 -4.10
N TRP A 53 20.86 -5.07 -3.23
CA TRP A 53 21.84 -4.47 -2.32
C TRP A 53 22.44 -5.51 -1.37
N LYS A 54 21.64 -6.43 -0.82
CA LYS A 54 22.14 -7.53 0.02
C LYS A 54 23.14 -8.42 -0.73
N ILE A 55 22.89 -8.70 -2.00
CA ILE A 55 23.75 -9.52 -2.86
C ILE A 55 25.03 -8.77 -3.25
N THR A 56 25.01 -7.45 -3.43
CA THR A 56 26.17 -6.72 -4.00
C THR A 56 27.07 -6.05 -2.96
N GLN A 57 26.57 -5.71 -1.78
CA GLN A 57 27.25 -4.77 -0.89
C GLN A 57 28.35 -5.39 0.01
N ASP A 58 28.53 -6.71 0.03
CA ASP A 58 29.61 -7.36 0.80
C ASP A 58 30.69 -7.98 -0.11
N PRO A 59 31.75 -7.23 -0.46
CA PRO A 59 32.84 -7.74 -1.30
C PRO A 59 33.72 -8.77 -0.58
N TYR A 60 33.66 -8.86 0.76
CA TYR A 60 34.51 -9.76 1.54
C TYR A 60 33.83 -11.08 1.87
N ASN A 61 32.50 -11.12 1.84
CA ASN A 61 31.70 -12.31 2.12
C ASN A 61 30.90 -12.81 0.90
N GLY A 62 31.34 -12.46 -0.32
CA GLY A 62 30.72 -12.93 -1.57
C GLY A 62 29.29 -12.45 -1.80
N GLY A 63 28.92 -11.32 -1.18
CA GLY A 63 27.56 -10.80 -1.26
C GLY A 63 26.61 -11.50 -0.29
N ASN A 64 26.42 -10.93 0.90
CA ASN A 64 25.36 -11.34 1.83
C ASN A 64 25.24 -10.32 2.97
N MET A 65 24.94 -9.06 2.62
CA MET A 65 24.84 -8.02 3.63
C MET A 65 23.64 -8.24 4.56
N SER A 66 23.78 -7.87 5.84
CA SER A 66 22.64 -7.84 6.78
C SER A 66 21.67 -6.72 6.38
N TYR A 67 20.35 -7.01 6.36
CA TYR A 67 19.35 -5.96 6.15
C TYR A 67 19.26 -4.97 7.31
N GLU A 68 19.79 -5.27 8.50
CA GLU A 68 19.81 -4.35 9.64
C GLU A 68 20.47 -3.00 9.30
N ARG A 69 21.41 -2.97 8.35
CA ARG A 69 22.02 -1.71 7.91
C ARG A 69 21.07 -0.82 7.09
N LEU A 70 19.91 -1.34 6.71
CA LEU A 70 18.83 -0.58 6.08
C LEU A 70 17.76 -0.14 7.09
N ALA A 71 17.89 -0.48 8.38
CA ALA A 71 16.90 -0.13 9.41
C ALA A 71 16.71 1.39 9.51
N GLU A 72 17.81 2.15 9.49
CA GLU A 72 17.81 3.61 9.55
C GLU A 72 18.24 4.21 8.21
N GLY A 73 17.37 5.00 7.59
CA GLY A 73 17.68 5.64 6.30
C GLY A 73 17.95 4.66 5.16
N GLY A 74 17.42 3.43 5.25
CA GLY A 74 17.69 2.39 4.26
C GLY A 74 17.22 2.76 2.86
N LEU A 75 16.10 3.46 2.72
CA LEU A 75 15.64 3.93 1.40
C LEU A 75 16.65 4.87 0.74
N GLN A 76 17.23 5.81 1.49
CA GLN A 76 18.28 6.69 1.00
C GLN A 76 19.55 5.91 0.67
N THR A 77 19.89 4.89 1.46
CA THR A 77 21.01 3.99 1.19
C THR A 77 20.81 3.19 -0.10
N LEU A 78 19.56 2.83 -0.42
CA LEU A 78 19.17 2.22 -1.68
C LEU A 78 19.06 3.23 -2.84
N GLY A 79 19.26 4.52 -2.59
CA GLY A 79 19.10 5.59 -3.59
C GLY A 79 17.65 5.84 -3.98
N LEU A 80 16.71 5.53 -3.09
CA LEU A 80 15.26 5.64 -3.32
C LEU A 80 14.65 6.73 -2.43
N ASP A 81 13.73 7.50 -3.00
CA ASP A 81 12.94 8.46 -2.24
C ASP A 81 11.89 7.76 -1.38
N SER A 82 11.77 8.21 -0.13
CA SER A 82 10.76 7.74 0.82
C SER A 82 9.37 8.33 0.57
N THR A 83 9.24 9.30 -0.33
CA THR A 83 7.99 9.98 -0.63
C THR A 83 7.77 10.00 -2.13
N THR A 84 6.54 9.69 -2.53
CA THR A 84 6.08 9.73 -3.93
C THR A 84 4.85 10.61 -4.04
N VAL A 85 4.31 10.78 -5.24
CA VAL A 85 3.05 11.53 -5.46
C VAL A 85 1.82 10.77 -4.91
N ARG A 86 1.95 9.48 -4.60
CA ARG A 86 0.87 8.61 -4.10
C ARG A 86 0.95 8.37 -2.59
N GLY A 87 2.16 8.26 -2.06
CA GLY A 87 2.34 7.98 -0.64
C GLY A 87 3.78 7.95 -0.18
N ARG A 88 3.94 7.55 1.08
CA ARG A 88 5.21 7.49 1.80
C ARG A 88 5.58 6.04 2.09
N PHE A 89 6.88 5.76 2.03
CA PHE A 89 7.45 4.44 2.26
C PHE A 89 8.50 4.48 3.37
N ARG A 90 8.56 3.42 4.17
CA ARG A 90 9.57 3.21 5.21
C ARG A 90 9.91 1.74 5.31
N ILE A 91 11.14 1.44 5.73
CA ILE A 91 11.50 0.12 6.22
C ILE A 91 11.04 0.04 7.67
N THR A 92 10.06 -0.80 7.98
CA THR A 92 9.45 -0.90 9.31
C THR A 92 10.13 -1.95 10.17
N GLU A 93 10.67 -2.99 9.57
CA GLU A 93 11.47 -4.00 10.25
C GLU A 93 12.69 -4.37 9.40
N ALA A 94 13.83 -4.57 10.04
CA ALA A 94 15.05 -5.02 9.40
C ALA A 94 15.85 -5.92 10.37
N THR A 95 16.04 -7.16 9.97
CA THR A 95 16.87 -8.16 10.68
C THR A 95 17.96 -8.64 9.72
N PRO A 96 18.85 -9.58 10.08
CA PRO A 96 19.87 -10.03 9.14
C PRO A 96 19.32 -10.65 7.85
N THR A 97 18.11 -11.21 7.91
CA THR A 97 17.51 -12.01 6.84
C THR A 97 16.12 -11.54 6.43
N ARG A 98 15.38 -10.87 7.32
CA ARG A 98 14.05 -10.35 7.05
C ARG A 98 14.08 -8.84 6.89
N LEU A 99 13.32 -8.32 5.94
CA LEU A 99 13.05 -6.89 5.78
C LEU A 99 11.54 -6.71 5.57
N GLU A 100 10.98 -5.70 6.22
CA GLU A 100 9.62 -5.24 5.98
C GLU A 100 9.64 -3.83 5.42
N VAL A 101 8.97 -3.65 4.28
CA VAL A 101 8.79 -2.34 3.65
C VAL A 101 7.31 -2.01 3.76
N THR A 102 6.98 -0.86 4.34
CA THR A 102 5.60 -0.39 4.45
C THR A 102 5.44 0.87 3.62
N GLY A 103 4.39 0.91 2.80
CA GLY A 103 3.93 2.08 2.06
C GLY A 103 2.53 2.48 2.50
N VAL A 104 2.31 3.77 2.76
CA VAL A 104 1.00 4.33 3.16
C VAL A 104 0.59 5.40 2.15
N SER A 105 -0.67 5.39 1.71
CA SER A 105 -1.21 6.41 0.81
C SER A 105 -1.37 7.75 1.55
N ASP A 106 -1.00 8.85 0.89
CA ASP A 106 -1.32 10.20 1.35
C ASP A 106 -2.66 10.70 0.79
N ARG A 107 -3.29 9.94 -0.11
CA ARG A 107 -4.54 10.31 -0.80
C ARG A 107 -5.77 9.66 -0.20
N TYR A 108 -5.64 8.41 0.24
CA TYR A 108 -6.72 7.63 0.81
C TYR A 108 -6.33 7.13 2.18
N GLU A 109 -7.02 7.63 3.20
CA GLU A 109 -6.86 7.16 4.57
C GLU A 109 -7.18 5.67 4.69
N GLY A 110 -6.35 4.96 5.45
CA GLY A 110 -6.43 3.52 5.68
C GLY A 110 -5.80 2.66 4.59
N VAL A 111 -5.45 3.22 3.42
CA VAL A 111 -4.82 2.47 2.33
C VAL A 111 -3.32 2.36 2.57
N ALA A 112 -2.86 1.13 2.78
CA ALA A 112 -1.46 0.83 3.03
C ALA A 112 -1.08 -0.56 2.53
N VAL A 113 0.21 -0.76 2.25
CA VAL A 113 0.78 -2.03 1.80
C VAL A 113 2.04 -2.31 2.60
N ARG A 114 2.17 -3.53 3.11
CA ARG A 114 3.39 -4.02 3.75
C ARG A 114 3.93 -5.21 2.98
N MET A 115 5.21 -5.21 2.66
CA MET A 115 5.87 -6.29 1.93
C MET A 115 6.93 -6.93 2.79
N PHE A 116 7.01 -8.25 2.68
CA PHE A 116 7.87 -9.09 3.50
C PHE A 116 8.93 -9.72 2.60
N ILE A 117 10.19 -9.52 2.96
CA ILE A 117 11.33 -10.24 2.39
C ILE A 117 11.84 -11.21 3.44
N ASP A 118 12.16 -12.43 3.01
CA ASP A 118 13.00 -13.36 3.78
C ASP A 118 14.16 -13.85 2.91
N GLN A 119 15.37 -13.73 3.45
CA GLN A 119 16.64 -13.96 2.77
C GLN A 119 16.79 -13.14 1.50
N TYR A 120 16.40 -13.70 0.35
CA TYR A 120 16.51 -13.14 -0.99
C TYR A 120 15.18 -13.14 -1.73
N ASP A 121 14.11 -13.61 -1.08
CA ASP A 121 12.81 -13.82 -1.69
C ASP A 121 11.78 -12.86 -1.09
N VAL A 122 10.93 -12.29 -1.95
CA VAL A 122 9.71 -11.61 -1.51
C VAL A 122 8.70 -12.69 -1.15
N VAL A 123 8.45 -12.89 0.14
CA VAL A 123 7.60 -13.99 0.64
C VAL A 123 6.12 -13.64 0.66
N GLY A 124 5.77 -12.35 0.62
CA GLY A 124 4.39 -11.91 0.52
C GLY A 124 4.20 -10.41 0.67
N SER A 125 2.94 -9.99 0.59
CA SER A 125 2.51 -8.63 0.89
C SER A 125 1.11 -8.62 1.50
N ASP A 126 0.90 -7.74 2.47
CA ASP A 126 -0.41 -7.43 3.05
C ASP A 126 -0.90 -6.08 2.55
N ILE A 127 -2.21 -5.97 2.34
CA ILE A 127 -2.88 -4.74 1.91
C ILE A 127 -3.96 -4.41 2.95
N SER A 128 -3.92 -3.19 3.46
CA SER A 128 -4.91 -2.62 4.38
C SER A 128 -5.74 -1.56 3.67
N PHE A 129 -7.03 -1.49 4.03
CA PHE A 129 -7.95 -0.42 3.62
C PHE A 129 -8.59 0.30 4.82
N ASP A 130 -8.30 -0.15 6.03
CA ASP A 130 -8.86 0.28 7.32
C ASP A 130 -7.85 0.98 8.22
N GLY A 131 -6.56 0.97 7.85
CA GLY A 131 -5.49 1.65 8.58
C GLY A 131 -4.78 0.78 9.61
N GLU A 132 -5.02 -0.53 9.61
CA GLU A 132 -4.29 -1.47 10.48
C GLU A 132 -2.79 -1.49 10.17
N ILE A 133 -2.38 -1.15 8.94
CA ILE A 133 -0.98 -1.02 8.54
C ILE A 133 -0.57 0.46 8.53
N GLY A 134 0.34 0.83 9.45
CA GLY A 134 0.91 2.17 9.56
C GLY A 134 2.42 2.20 9.26
N LEU A 135 2.94 3.41 9.02
CA LEU A 135 4.40 3.63 8.96
C LEU A 135 5.01 3.57 10.35
N ASP A 136 4.27 4.00 11.37
CA ASP A 136 4.59 3.83 12.77
C ASP A 136 3.76 2.66 13.26
N ASP A 137 4.36 1.56 13.71
CA ASP A 137 3.65 0.65 14.60
C ASP A 137 3.46 1.39 15.94
N GLU A 138 2.61 2.42 15.97
CA GLU A 138 1.90 2.73 17.20
C GLU A 138 0.73 1.73 17.28
N PRO A 139 0.70 0.83 18.27
CA PRO A 139 -0.50 0.06 18.53
C PRO A 139 -1.64 1.06 18.76
N GLY A 140 -2.77 0.83 18.09
CA GLY A 140 -3.90 1.74 18.02
C GLY A 140 -4.12 2.57 19.29
N THR A 141 -4.04 3.89 19.15
CA THR A 141 -4.64 4.78 20.14
C THR A 141 -6.14 4.81 19.84
N ASP A 142 -6.86 3.86 20.43
CA ASP A 142 -8.25 4.07 20.82
C ASP A 142 -8.30 5.32 21.73
N ALA A 143 -8.92 6.39 21.23
CA ALA A 143 -9.49 7.46 22.05
C ALA A 143 -10.68 8.10 21.32
#